data_AF-Q97V67-F1
#
_entry.id   AF-Q97V67-F1
#
_cell.length_a   1.000
_cell.length_b   1.000
_cell.length_c   1.000
_cell.angle_alpha   90.00
_cell.angle_beta   90.00
_cell.angle_gamma   90.00
#
_symmetry.space_group_name_H-M   'P 1'
#
loop_
_entity.id
_entity.type
_entity.pdbx_description
1 polymer ?
#
loop_
_entity_poly.entity_id
_entity_poly.type
_entity_poly.pdbx_seq_one_letter_code
_entity_poly.pdbx_strand_id
1 'polypeptide(L)'
;MIFKYSNGTISSEGLTLCTVKVERNQIRVEGNYNFLLKREGLDSYEIYQYNSKIGEIKNFNLQYSIFNFVVSRPQLVAFKRGYENIVKIFTNSNTEVGEIKRVQDGLEGYLNDAYDPYIILIYLVVLSNFINVISYPKYRTSRVSKYRGLFYFIPLLLILVYLIPLPFYIDLAIYVALLIIFYYLLVIRRILILSPRAAHA
;
A
#
# COMPACT_ATOMS: atom_id res chain seq x y z
N MET A 1 9.82 9.28 -17.59
CA MET A 1 9.37 10.64 -17.22
C MET A 1 8.58 10.61 -15.90
N ILE A 2 8.69 11.63 -15.06
CA ILE A 2 7.96 11.74 -13.77
C ILE A 2 7.02 12.94 -13.79
N PHE A 3 5.79 12.75 -13.33
CA PHE A 3 4.76 13.77 -13.17
C PHE A 3 4.26 13.78 -11.74
N LYS A 4 3.99 14.96 -11.18
CA LYS A 4 3.45 15.13 -9.83
C LYS A 4 2.13 15.87 -9.90
N TYR A 5 1.09 15.30 -9.32
CA TYR A 5 -0.17 16.00 -9.07
C TYR A 5 -0.19 16.51 -7.63
N SER A 6 -0.44 17.80 -7.44
CA SER A 6 -0.63 18.40 -6.12
C SER A 6 -1.56 19.61 -6.22
N ASN A 7 -2.54 19.73 -5.31
CA ASN A 7 -3.42 20.89 -5.19
C ASN A 7 -4.03 21.39 -6.52
N GLY A 8 -4.45 20.46 -7.39
CA GLY A 8 -5.07 20.82 -8.67
C GLY A 8 -4.09 21.26 -9.75
N THR A 9 -2.79 21.06 -9.58
CA THR A 9 -1.78 21.27 -10.63
C THR A 9 -1.03 19.98 -10.90
N ILE A 10 -0.56 19.84 -12.15
CA ILE A 10 0.36 18.79 -12.56
C ILE A 10 1.68 19.43 -12.94
N SER A 11 2.77 18.98 -12.33
CA SER A 11 4.12 19.42 -12.60
C SER A 11 5.03 18.28 -13.02
N SER A 12 6.12 18.61 -13.72
CA SER A 12 7.22 17.70 -14.02
C SER A 12 8.51 18.47 -13.85
N GLU A 13 9.51 17.86 -13.21
CA GLU A 13 10.83 18.48 -12.99
C GLU A 13 10.76 19.87 -12.30
N GLY A 14 9.75 20.07 -11.45
CA GLY A 14 9.51 21.33 -10.74
C GLY A 14 8.76 22.41 -11.53
N LEU A 15 8.46 22.17 -12.81
CA LEU A 15 7.70 23.08 -13.66
C LEU A 15 6.22 22.69 -13.70
N THR A 16 5.33 23.67 -13.52
CA THR A 16 3.89 23.44 -13.67
C THR A 16 3.56 23.27 -15.15
N LEU A 17 3.03 22.11 -15.52
CA LEU A 17 2.65 21.79 -16.88
C LEU A 17 1.17 22.07 -17.13
N CYS A 18 0.31 21.71 -16.17
CA CYS A 18 -1.14 21.78 -16.33
C CYS A 18 -1.82 22.19 -15.03
N THR A 19 -3.00 22.77 -15.18
CA THR A 19 -3.95 23.03 -14.10
C THR A 19 -5.19 22.16 -14.31
N VAL A 20 -5.72 21.61 -13.22
CA VAL A 20 -6.84 20.68 -13.20
C VAL A 20 -8.01 21.36 -12.51
N LYS A 21 -9.10 21.56 -13.25
CA LYS A 21 -10.35 22.13 -12.77
C LYS A 21 -11.42 21.05 -12.75
N VAL A 22 -11.91 20.72 -11.56
CA VAL A 22 -12.98 19.75 -11.37
C VAL A 22 -14.31 20.49 -11.37
N GLU A 23 -15.14 20.20 -12.37
CA GLU A 23 -16.53 20.65 -12.47
C GLU A 23 -17.46 19.44 -12.22
N ARG A 24 -18.77 19.68 -12.02
CA ARG A 24 -19.72 18.64 -11.54
C ARG A 24 -19.63 17.32 -12.32
N ASN A 25 -19.71 17.39 -13.65
CA ASN A 25 -19.72 16.21 -14.53
C ASN A 25 -18.49 16.14 -15.45
N GLN A 26 -17.52 17.04 -15.28
CA GLN A 26 -16.33 17.05 -16.13
C GLN A 26 -15.10 17.51 -15.38
N ILE A 27 -13.95 16.98 -15.76
CA ILE A 27 -12.65 17.43 -15.27
C ILE A 27 -11.90 18.02 -16.45
N ARG A 28 -11.57 19.30 -16.36
CA ARG A 28 -10.84 20.01 -17.39
C ARG A 28 -9.38 20.17 -17.00
N VAL A 29 -8.49 19.84 -17.92
CA VAL A 29 -7.05 20.03 -17.76
C VAL A 29 -6.60 21.06 -18.78
N GLU A 30 -6.02 22.15 -18.29
CA GLU A 30 -5.60 23.32 -19.09
C GLU A 30 -4.10 23.59 -18.88
N GLY A 31 -3.36 23.82 -19.97
CA GLY A 31 -1.92 24.13 -19.93
C GLY A 31 -1.18 23.57 -21.15
N ASN A 32 -0.02 22.94 -20.90
CA ASN A 32 0.77 22.29 -21.95
C ASN A 32 0.08 21.05 -22.51
N TYR A 33 -0.66 20.33 -21.67
CA TYR A 33 -1.51 19.21 -22.08
C TYR A 33 -2.97 19.60 -21.83
N ASN A 34 -3.77 19.65 -22.89
CA ASN A 34 -5.16 20.08 -22.83
C ASN A 34 -6.07 18.91 -23.11
N PHE A 35 -6.87 18.52 -22.12
CA PHE A 35 -7.89 17.49 -22.30
C PHE A 35 -9.06 17.67 -21.33
N LEU A 36 -10.19 17.11 -21.69
CA LEU A 36 -11.43 17.15 -20.93
C LEU A 36 -11.90 15.72 -20.69
N LEU A 37 -12.10 15.37 -19.42
CA LEU A 37 -12.72 14.12 -19.01
C LEU A 37 -14.20 14.38 -18.72
N LYS A 38 -15.11 13.87 -19.52
CA LYS A 38 -16.56 13.91 -19.25
C LYS A 38 -16.98 12.64 -18.54
N ARG A 39 -17.68 12.76 -17.42
CA ARG A 39 -18.15 11.60 -16.64
C ARG A 39 -19.43 11.04 -17.26
N GLU A 40 -19.38 9.79 -17.67
CA GLU A 40 -20.55 9.03 -18.17
C GLU A 40 -21.18 8.14 -17.08
N GLY A 41 -20.40 7.76 -16.06
CA GLY A 41 -20.85 6.91 -14.96
C GLY A 41 -19.94 6.99 -13.74
N LEU A 42 -20.18 6.12 -12.74
CA LEU A 42 -19.42 6.09 -11.48
C LEU A 42 -17.90 5.95 -11.70
N ASP A 43 -17.51 5.06 -12.60
CA ASP A 43 -16.11 4.74 -12.91
C ASP A 43 -15.87 4.76 -14.44
N SER A 44 -16.54 5.68 -15.15
CA SER A 44 -16.44 5.79 -16.61
C SER A 44 -16.36 7.23 -17.08
N TYR A 45 -15.40 7.49 -17.97
CA TYR A 45 -15.11 8.82 -18.50
C TYR A 45 -14.87 8.76 -20.01
N GLU A 46 -15.38 9.72 -20.74
CA GLU A 46 -14.94 10.00 -22.11
C GLU A 46 -13.86 11.07 -22.11
N ILE A 47 -12.85 10.90 -22.96
CA ILE A 47 -11.70 11.79 -23.03
C ILE A 47 -11.75 12.56 -24.33
N TYR A 48 -11.78 13.88 -24.21
CA TYR A 48 -11.83 14.81 -25.33
C TYR A 48 -10.57 15.67 -25.37
N GLN A 49 -10.06 15.88 -26.56
CA GLN A 49 -8.99 16.83 -26.85
C GLN A 49 -9.43 17.68 -28.05
N TYR A 50 -9.37 19.01 -27.93
CA TYR A 50 -9.84 19.94 -28.96
C TYR A 50 -11.24 19.57 -29.53
N ASN A 51 -12.18 19.24 -28.64
CA ASN A 51 -13.55 18.80 -28.95
C ASN A 51 -13.69 17.46 -29.71
N SER A 52 -12.60 16.71 -29.91
CA SER A 52 -12.63 15.37 -30.50
C SER A 52 -12.43 14.31 -29.43
N LYS A 53 -13.20 13.21 -29.49
CA LYS A 53 -13.01 12.07 -28.58
C LYS A 53 -11.72 11.34 -28.95
N ILE A 54 -10.78 11.27 -28.01
CA ILE A 54 -9.46 10.64 -28.18
C ILE A 54 -9.33 9.31 -27.42
N GLY A 55 -10.23 9.06 -26.48
CA GLY A 55 -10.20 7.86 -25.67
C GLY A 55 -11.38 7.77 -24.72
N GLU A 56 -11.40 6.69 -23.94
CA GLU A 56 -12.37 6.46 -22.89
C GLU A 56 -11.78 5.64 -21.76
N ILE A 57 -12.33 5.81 -20.58
CA ILE A 57 -12.03 5.02 -19.40
C ILE A 57 -13.27 4.24 -19.04
N LYS A 58 -13.14 2.91 -18.95
CA LYS A 58 -14.18 2.01 -18.47
C LYS A 58 -13.60 1.13 -17.38
N ASN A 59 -14.14 1.20 -16.17
CA ASN A 59 -13.64 0.47 -15.01
C ASN A 59 -12.13 0.70 -14.74
N PHE A 60 -11.65 1.94 -14.95
CA PHE A 60 -10.22 2.34 -14.85
C PHE A 60 -9.28 1.70 -15.89
N ASN A 61 -9.82 0.97 -16.87
CA ASN A 61 -9.05 0.64 -18.06
C ASN A 61 -9.17 1.81 -19.03
N LEU A 62 -8.02 2.32 -19.48
CA LEU A 62 -7.94 3.42 -20.42
C LEU A 62 -7.77 2.86 -21.83
N GLN A 63 -8.74 3.13 -22.70
CA GLN A 63 -8.59 3.00 -24.13
C GLN A 63 -8.16 4.36 -24.69
N TYR A 64 -6.96 4.43 -25.25
CA TYR A 64 -6.40 5.66 -25.82
C TYR A 64 -5.84 5.33 -27.21
N SER A 65 -6.41 5.96 -28.24
CA SER A 65 -6.16 5.57 -29.63
C SER A 65 -6.39 4.06 -29.84
N ILE A 66 -5.45 3.34 -30.44
CA ILE A 66 -5.49 1.89 -30.67
C ILE A 66 -5.03 1.06 -29.45
N PHE A 67 -4.54 1.69 -28.38
CA PHE A 67 -3.95 1.01 -27.25
C PHE A 67 -4.92 0.93 -26.07
N ASN A 68 -4.80 -0.17 -25.33
CA ASN A 68 -5.53 -0.41 -24.09
C ASN A 68 -4.54 -0.55 -22.94
N PHE A 69 -4.79 0.25 -21.91
CA PHE A 69 -4.06 0.27 -20.66
C PHE A 69 -4.95 -0.23 -19.55
N VAL A 70 -4.42 -1.16 -18.77
CA VAL A 70 -5.15 -1.94 -17.78
C VAL A 70 -4.54 -1.69 -16.42
N VAL A 71 -5.42 -1.45 -15.45
CA VAL A 71 -5.06 -1.41 -14.04
C VAL A 71 -5.75 -2.59 -13.36
N SER A 72 -4.97 -3.36 -12.58
CA SER A 72 -5.52 -4.50 -11.85
C SER A 72 -6.59 -4.05 -10.85
N ARG A 73 -7.80 -4.61 -10.95
CA ARG A 73 -8.92 -4.28 -10.05
C ARG A 73 -8.57 -4.45 -8.56
N PRO A 74 -7.96 -5.58 -8.11
CA PRO A 74 -7.49 -5.72 -6.74
C PRO A 74 -6.58 -4.57 -6.28
N GLN A 75 -5.63 -4.17 -7.12
CA GLN A 75 -4.69 -3.09 -6.83
C GLN A 75 -5.41 -1.74 -6.72
N LEU A 76 -6.34 -1.46 -7.63
CA LEU A 76 -7.14 -0.24 -7.60
C LEU A 76 -7.98 -0.16 -6.32
N VAL A 77 -8.61 -1.26 -5.91
CA VAL A 77 -9.40 -1.31 -4.66
C VAL A 77 -8.50 -1.09 -3.46
N ALA A 78 -7.32 -1.73 -3.42
CA ALA A 78 -6.34 -1.52 -2.37
C ALA A 78 -5.89 -0.06 -2.29
N PHE A 79 -5.68 0.60 -3.43
CA PHE A 79 -5.31 2.00 -3.50
C PHE A 79 -6.43 2.95 -3.05
N LYS A 80 -7.66 2.74 -3.55
CA LYS A 80 -8.86 3.51 -3.18
C LYS A 80 -9.18 3.41 -1.68
N ARG A 81 -8.86 2.27 -1.06
CA ARG A 81 -9.05 2.05 0.38
C ARG A 81 -7.82 2.42 1.22
N GLY A 82 -6.70 2.76 0.61
CA GLY A 82 -5.46 3.09 1.32
C GLY A 82 -4.70 1.88 1.89
N TYR A 83 -5.03 0.65 1.49
CA TYR A 83 -4.23 -0.54 1.82
C TYR A 83 -2.90 -0.58 1.06
N GLU A 84 -2.90 -0.04 -0.16
CA GLU A 84 -1.70 0.17 -0.96
C GLU A 84 -1.57 1.62 -1.39
N ASN A 85 -0.33 2.03 -1.63
CA ASN A 85 0.00 3.39 -2.06
C ASN A 85 0.46 3.44 -3.53
N ILE A 86 0.48 2.31 -4.24
CA ILE A 86 1.02 2.22 -5.59
C ILE A 86 0.00 1.54 -6.49
N VAL A 87 -0.25 2.13 -7.66
CA VAL A 87 -1.06 1.59 -8.76
C VAL A 87 -0.15 1.43 -9.96
N LYS A 88 -0.09 0.23 -10.53
CA LYS A 88 0.68 -0.07 -11.73
C LYS A 88 -0.25 -0.13 -12.93
N ILE A 89 0.24 0.37 -14.05
CA ILE A 89 -0.48 0.45 -15.32
C ILE A 89 0.23 -0.48 -16.30
N PHE A 90 -0.53 -1.37 -16.92
CA PHE A 90 -0.02 -2.35 -17.87
C PHE A 90 -0.67 -2.19 -19.24
N THR A 91 -0.01 -2.63 -20.29
CA THR A 91 -0.66 -2.89 -21.58
C THR A 91 -1.49 -4.18 -21.51
N ASN A 92 -2.33 -4.43 -22.52
CA ASN A 92 -2.98 -5.74 -22.71
C ASN A 92 -2.00 -6.93 -22.81
N SER A 93 -0.76 -6.69 -23.24
CA SER A 93 0.31 -7.71 -23.28
C SER A 93 1.02 -7.89 -21.93
N ASN A 94 0.47 -7.33 -20.85
CA ASN A 94 1.03 -7.38 -19.50
C ASN A 94 2.42 -6.73 -19.37
N THR A 95 2.71 -5.73 -20.20
CA THR A 95 3.94 -4.94 -20.13
C THR A 95 3.70 -3.73 -19.23
N GLU A 96 4.55 -3.50 -18.25
CA GLU A 96 4.45 -2.33 -17.35
C GLU A 96 4.76 -1.04 -18.12
N VAL A 97 3.83 -0.10 -18.09
CA VAL A 97 3.89 1.19 -18.80
C VAL A 97 4.28 2.31 -17.85
N GLY A 98 3.79 2.23 -16.62
CA GLY A 98 4.03 3.23 -15.60
C GLY A 98 3.38 2.86 -14.27
N GLU A 99 3.62 3.70 -13.28
CA GLU A 99 3.05 3.55 -11.94
C GLU A 99 2.68 4.89 -11.33
N ILE A 100 1.66 4.89 -10.48
CA ILE A 100 1.23 6.05 -9.69
C ILE A 100 1.34 5.72 -8.22
N LYS A 101 2.01 6.59 -7.48
CA LYS A 101 2.28 6.47 -6.07
C LYS A 101 1.68 7.63 -5.29
N ARG A 102 1.07 7.34 -4.14
CA ARG A 102 0.66 8.36 -3.17
C ARG A 102 1.88 8.93 -2.44
N VAL A 103 2.02 10.25 -2.44
CA VAL A 103 3.08 11.01 -1.75
C VAL A 103 2.44 11.99 -0.77
N GLN A 104 3.23 12.61 0.12
CA GLN A 104 2.71 13.46 1.20
C GLN A 104 1.74 14.56 0.71
N ASP A 105 2.04 15.18 -0.43
CA ASP A 105 1.28 16.32 -0.96
C ASP A 105 0.47 16.00 -2.22
N GLY A 106 0.19 14.71 -2.49
CA GLY A 106 -0.61 14.31 -3.65
C GLY A 106 -0.20 12.98 -4.27
N LEU A 107 -0.04 12.96 -5.60
CA LEU A 107 0.33 11.77 -6.37
C LEU A 107 1.57 12.03 -7.20
N GLU A 108 2.36 10.99 -7.39
CA GLU A 108 3.51 10.96 -8.29
C GLU A 108 3.31 9.83 -9.29
N GLY A 109 3.39 10.13 -10.58
CA GLY A 109 3.24 9.21 -11.68
C GLY A 109 4.55 9.07 -12.44
N TYR A 110 5.08 7.85 -12.51
CA TYR A 110 6.15 7.48 -13.40
C TYR A 110 5.58 6.90 -14.68
N LEU A 111 6.12 7.32 -15.82
CA LEU A 111 5.78 6.78 -17.14
C LEU A 111 7.08 6.41 -17.88
N ASN A 112 7.08 5.26 -18.56
CA ASN A 112 8.14 4.89 -19.48
C ASN A 112 8.13 5.82 -20.71
N ASP A 113 9.30 6.34 -21.09
CA ASP A 113 9.46 7.37 -22.14
C ASP A 113 9.01 6.90 -23.54
N ALA A 114 8.80 5.59 -23.73
CA ALA A 114 8.26 5.03 -24.96
C ALA A 114 6.76 5.32 -25.18
N TYR A 115 6.06 5.86 -24.18
CA TYR A 115 4.60 6.05 -24.21
C TYR A 115 4.19 7.52 -24.10
N ASP A 116 3.01 7.83 -24.62
CA ASP A 116 2.44 9.18 -24.61
C ASP A 116 2.17 9.68 -23.17
N PRO A 117 2.69 10.85 -22.77
CA PRO A 117 2.39 11.51 -21.49
C PRO A 117 0.89 11.59 -21.14
N TYR A 118 -0.02 11.71 -22.12
CA TYR A 118 -1.45 11.77 -21.84
C TYR A 118 -1.93 10.58 -20.99
N ILE A 119 -1.35 9.40 -21.17
CA ILE A 119 -1.72 8.17 -20.44
C ILE A 119 -1.59 8.39 -18.93
N ILE A 120 -0.41 8.82 -18.46
CA ILE A 120 -0.17 9.00 -17.03
C ILE A 120 -0.90 10.22 -16.47
N LEU A 121 -1.03 11.29 -17.26
CA LEU A 121 -1.76 12.49 -16.87
C LEU A 121 -3.24 12.20 -16.62
N ILE A 122 -3.88 11.44 -17.52
CA ILE A 122 -5.26 10.99 -17.36
C ILE A 122 -5.41 10.19 -16.07
N TYR A 123 -4.53 9.21 -15.82
CA TYR A 123 -4.61 8.39 -14.61
C TYR A 123 -4.35 9.19 -13.33
N LEU A 124 -3.42 10.14 -13.33
CA LEU A 124 -3.17 11.04 -12.20
C LEU A 124 -4.42 11.85 -11.86
N VAL A 125 -5.09 12.40 -12.88
CA VAL A 125 -6.32 13.19 -12.69
C VAL A 125 -7.44 12.33 -12.14
N VAL A 126 -7.66 11.13 -12.68
CA VAL A 126 -8.74 10.24 -12.22
C VAL A 126 -8.47 9.76 -10.80
N LEU A 127 -7.24 9.35 -10.49
CA LEU A 127 -6.86 8.88 -9.15
C LEU A 127 -6.74 10.02 -8.12
N SER A 128 -6.64 11.28 -8.56
CA SER A 128 -6.57 12.43 -7.65
C SER A 128 -7.76 12.52 -6.71
N ASN A 129 -8.93 12.03 -7.14
CA ASN A 129 -10.14 11.93 -6.33
C ASN A 129 -9.97 11.05 -5.07
N PHE A 130 -8.92 10.20 -5.02
CA PHE A 130 -8.63 9.29 -3.92
C PHE A 130 -7.34 9.64 -3.16
N ILE A 131 -6.84 10.88 -3.30
CA ILE A 131 -5.63 11.35 -2.62
C ILE A 131 -5.80 11.37 -1.10
N ASN A 132 -6.92 11.90 -0.62
CA ASN A 132 -7.17 12.14 0.81
C ASN A 132 -7.45 10.88 1.63
N VAL A 133 -7.40 9.69 1.01
CA VAL A 133 -7.59 8.43 1.72
C VAL A 133 -6.34 8.17 2.56
N ILE A 134 -6.52 8.19 3.89
CA ILE A 134 -5.47 7.89 4.87
C ILE A 134 -4.94 6.48 4.58
N SER A 135 -3.67 6.38 4.19
CA SER A 135 -3.01 5.09 4.03
C SER A 135 -3.08 4.33 5.35
N TYR A 136 -3.63 3.11 5.33
CA TYR A 136 -3.55 2.23 6.48
C TYR A 136 -2.07 2.05 6.81
N PRO A 137 -1.69 2.14 8.10
CA PRO A 137 -0.34 1.76 8.48
C PRO A 137 -0.15 0.33 8.01
N LYS A 138 0.87 0.08 7.17
CA LYS A 138 1.25 -1.28 6.78
C LYS A 138 1.25 -2.09 8.07
N TYR A 139 0.44 -3.14 8.14
CA TYR A 139 0.47 -4.06 9.27
C TYR A 139 1.96 -4.39 9.46
N ARG A 140 2.56 -3.88 10.54
CA ARG A 140 3.85 -4.40 11.00
C ARG A 140 3.55 -5.88 11.11
N THR A 141 4.19 -6.69 10.27
CA THR A 141 4.18 -8.14 10.43
C THR A 141 4.49 -8.36 11.89
N SER A 142 3.46 -8.74 12.64
CA SER A 142 3.57 -8.65 14.08
C SER A 142 4.72 -9.58 14.43
N ARG A 143 5.63 -9.14 15.31
CA ARG A 143 6.71 -9.98 15.85
C ARG A 143 6.16 -11.18 16.64
N VAL A 144 4.90 -11.56 16.46
CA VAL A 144 4.23 -12.72 17.02
C VAL A 144 4.79 -14.02 16.41
N SER A 145 5.56 -13.98 15.32
CA SER A 145 6.22 -15.19 14.82
C SER A 145 7.37 -15.69 15.71
N LYS A 146 7.95 -14.85 16.58
CA LYS A 146 9.11 -15.27 17.38
C LYS A 146 8.79 -16.27 18.49
N TYR A 147 7.51 -16.42 18.85
CA TYR A 147 7.07 -17.28 19.96
C TYR A 147 6.03 -18.34 19.55
N ARG A 148 5.64 -18.41 18.26
CA ARG A 148 4.74 -19.48 17.78
C ARG A 148 5.32 -20.88 18.01
N GLY A 149 6.65 -21.04 17.92
CA GLY A 149 7.32 -22.31 18.24
C GLY A 149 7.17 -22.73 19.70
N LEU A 150 7.09 -21.77 20.64
CA LEU A 150 6.92 -22.06 22.06
C LEU A 150 5.53 -22.62 22.39
N PHE A 151 4.50 -22.23 21.65
CA PHE A 151 3.16 -22.82 21.79
C PHE A 151 3.12 -24.31 21.43
N TYR A 152 3.97 -24.76 20.49
CA TYR A 152 4.11 -26.18 20.15
C TYR A 152 5.06 -26.93 21.10
N PHE A 153 6.01 -26.22 21.73
CA PHE A 153 6.99 -26.82 22.64
C PHE A 153 6.40 -27.15 24.02
N ILE A 154 5.48 -26.31 24.54
CA ILE A 154 4.84 -26.51 25.85
C ILE A 154 4.08 -27.85 25.96
N PRO A 155 3.18 -28.21 25.02
CA PRO A 155 2.47 -29.49 25.10
C PRO A 155 3.40 -30.70 24.91
N LEU A 156 4.44 -30.57 24.08
CA LEU A 156 5.45 -31.63 23.91
C LEU A 156 6.23 -31.89 25.20
N LEU A 157 6.63 -30.82 25.90
CA LEU A 157 7.33 -30.92 27.18
C LEU A 157 6.45 -31.54 28.27
N LEU A 158 5.16 -31.19 28.30
CA LEU A 158 4.18 -31.80 29.22
C LEU A 158 4.01 -33.30 28.96
N ILE A 159 3.95 -33.72 27.70
CA ILE A 159 3.82 -35.14 27.32
C ILE A 159 5.09 -35.92 27.69
N LEU A 160 6.27 -35.38 27.40
CA LEU A 160 7.55 -36.03 27.71
C LEU A 160 7.73 -36.20 29.22
N VAL A 161 7.31 -35.22 30.02
CA VAL A 161 7.30 -35.30 31.49
C VAL A 161 6.32 -36.35 31.99
N TYR A 162 5.13 -36.46 31.39
CA TYR A 162 4.12 -37.45 31.78
C TYR A 162 4.54 -38.90 31.46
N LEU A 163 5.48 -39.09 30.53
CA LEU A 163 5.98 -40.39 30.07
C LEU A 163 7.16 -40.94 30.89
N ILE A 164 7.71 -40.18 31.84
CA ILE A 164 8.82 -40.66 32.70
C ILE A 164 8.24 -41.46 33.87
N PRO A 165 8.52 -42.78 33.99
CA PRO A 165 7.94 -43.60 35.05
C PRO A 165 8.86 -43.63 36.28
N LEU A 166 8.70 -42.69 37.22
CA LEU A 166 9.58 -42.60 38.41
C LEU A 166 8.87 -42.12 39.71
N PRO A 167 9.41 -42.44 40.91
CA PRO A 167 8.67 -42.45 42.17
C PRO A 167 8.44 -41.07 42.81
N PHE A 168 7.27 -40.93 43.43
CA PHE A 168 6.38 -39.75 43.45
C PHE A 168 6.76 -38.50 44.28
N TYR A 169 7.94 -38.35 44.89
CA TYR A 169 8.14 -37.25 45.86
C TYR A 169 9.34 -36.33 45.65
N ILE A 170 10.43 -36.81 45.04
CA ILE A 170 11.60 -35.95 44.74
C ILE A 170 11.28 -35.03 43.54
N ASP A 171 10.48 -35.53 42.60
CA ASP A 171 10.19 -34.82 41.37
C ASP A 171 9.24 -33.64 41.55
N LEU A 172 8.29 -33.68 42.50
CA LEU A 172 7.44 -32.50 42.79
C LEU A 172 8.28 -31.29 43.22
N ALA A 173 9.32 -31.52 44.02
CA ALA A 173 10.24 -30.46 44.43
C ALA A 173 11.04 -29.93 43.24
N ILE A 174 11.51 -30.81 42.35
CA ILE A 174 12.20 -30.41 41.12
C ILE A 174 11.25 -29.66 40.17
N TYR A 175 9.98 -30.06 40.07
CA TYR A 175 8.96 -29.40 39.27
C TYR A 175 8.68 -27.99 39.77
N VAL A 176 8.47 -27.83 41.09
CA VAL A 176 8.26 -26.52 41.71
C VAL A 176 9.50 -25.65 41.55
N ALA A 177 10.71 -26.20 41.72
CA ALA A 177 11.95 -25.47 41.53
C ALA A 177 12.15 -24.99 40.08
N LEU A 178 11.94 -25.86 39.09
CA LEU A 178 12.05 -25.49 37.67
C LEU A 178 11.01 -24.46 37.26
N LEU A 179 9.78 -24.56 37.77
CA LEU A 179 8.72 -23.60 37.49
C LEU A 179 9.01 -22.23 38.12
N ILE A 180 9.56 -22.20 39.33
CA ILE A 180 10.02 -20.97 39.98
C ILE A 180 11.19 -20.35 39.20
N ILE A 181 12.19 -21.13 38.78
CA ILE A 181 13.33 -20.65 37.98
C ILE A 181 12.85 -20.09 36.64
N PHE A 182 11.93 -20.78 35.97
CA PHE A 182 11.34 -20.34 34.71
C PHE A 182 10.57 -19.02 34.86
N TYR A 183 9.76 -18.91 35.91
CA TYR A 183 9.00 -17.69 36.22
C TYR A 183 9.94 -16.53 36.57
N TYR A 184 10.96 -16.78 37.40
CA TYR A 184 11.98 -15.81 37.78
C TYR A 184 12.73 -15.27 36.56
N LEU A 185 13.17 -16.14 35.65
CA LEU A 185 13.85 -15.73 34.41
C LEU A 185 12.93 -14.93 33.48
N LEU A 186 11.65 -15.30 33.35
CA LEU A 186 10.69 -14.54 32.54
C LEU A 186 10.45 -13.14 33.10
N VAL A 187 10.29 -13.02 34.41
CA VAL A 187 10.00 -11.75 35.09
C VAL A 187 11.23 -10.83 35.05
N ILE A 188 12.43 -11.32 35.36
CA ILE A 188 13.66 -10.53 35.30
C ILE A 188 13.97 -10.07 33.88
N ARG A 189 13.76 -10.92 32.87
CA ARG A 189 13.94 -10.52 31.48
C ARG A 189 12.97 -9.39 31.10
N ARG A 190 11.76 -9.38 31.67
CA ARG A 190 10.79 -8.29 31.51
C ARG A 190 11.27 -6.99 32.17
N ILE A 191 11.82 -7.07 33.38
CA ILE A 191 12.31 -5.90 34.14
C ILE A 191 13.55 -5.30 33.46
N LEU A 192 14.51 -6.12 33.02
CA LEU A 192 15.71 -5.69 32.29
C LEU A 192 15.40 -5.04 30.94
N ILE A 193 14.35 -5.49 30.25
CA ILE A 193 13.89 -4.87 28.99
C ILE A 193 13.12 -3.57 29.23
N LEU A 194 12.52 -3.39 30.42
CA LEU A 194 11.77 -2.18 30.80
C LEU A 194 12.62 -1.12 31.53
N SER A 195 13.87 -1.42 31.91
CA SER A 195 14.79 -0.43 32.49
C SER A 195 16.03 -0.22 31.62
N PRO A 196 15.98 0.67 30.61
CA PRO A 196 17.18 1.23 29.97
C PRO A 196 17.64 2.52 30.65
N ARG A 197 17.48 2.67 31.98
CA ARG A 197 17.95 3.87 32.71
C ARG A 197 18.56 3.50 34.07
N ALA A 198 19.81 3.04 34.02
CA ALA A 198 20.78 3.21 35.11
C ALA A 198 22.21 2.86 34.63
N ALA A 199 22.61 3.35 33.45
CA ALA A 199 24.00 3.28 32.97
C ALA A 199 24.41 4.63 32.37
N HIS A 200 24.15 5.69 33.12
CA HIS A 200 24.84 6.97 33.03
C HIS A 200 24.76 7.60 34.43
N ALA A 201 25.71 7.20 35.26
CA ALA A 201 26.24 7.96 36.37
C ALA A 201 27.75 7.72 36.36
#